data_AF-A0A842URS9-F1
#
_entry.id   AF-A0A842URS9-F1
#
_cell.length_a   1.000
_cell.length_b   1.000
_cell.length_c   1.000
_cell.angle_alpha   90.00
_cell.angle_beta   90.00
_cell.angle_gamma   90.00
#
_symmetry.space_group_name_H-M   'P 1'
#
loop_
_entity.id
_entity.type
_entity.pdbx_description
1 polymer ?
#
loop_
_entity_poly.entity_id
_entity_poly.type
_entity_poly.pdbx_seq_one_letter_code
_entity_poly.pdbx_strand_id
1 'polypeptide(L)'
;MAQIDFSKLKRMPPEMRIKALQKLEEELNKLITARQKEIKEAEQLLAQAKHEQELIEEIDTPKAKEVEVQKLFERKDEPSIEKKAELERLAEEAPSAPLAEQADYAQFLAQEMSPVQIHHKLYEIRQDQSQTGVEKWYQRNFVNAAEHALELKKEHGDYTTGSKREATLTAAERLVKYLKG
;
A
#
# COMPACT_ATOMS: atom_id res chain seq x y z
N MET A 1 -21.78 22.03 -11.08
CA MET A 1 -22.62 22.17 -12.30
C MET A 1 -23.42 23.44 -12.15
N ALA A 2 -23.43 24.31 -13.16
CA ALA A 2 -24.30 25.49 -13.13
C ALA A 2 -25.75 25.03 -13.06
N GLN A 3 -26.47 25.43 -12.01
CA GLN A 3 -27.87 25.05 -11.82
C GLN A 3 -28.69 25.76 -12.91
N ILE A 4 -29.20 25.00 -13.88
CA ILE A 4 -29.93 25.58 -15.01
C ILE A 4 -31.29 26.09 -14.50
N ASP A 5 -31.48 27.40 -14.59
CA ASP A 5 -32.70 28.06 -14.15
C ASP A 5 -33.76 28.07 -15.26
N PHE A 6 -34.61 27.03 -15.27
CA PHE A 6 -35.74 26.89 -16.21
C PHE A 6 -36.78 28.02 -16.10
N SER A 7 -36.76 28.81 -15.04
CA SER A 7 -37.69 29.92 -14.83
C SER A 7 -37.47 31.04 -15.84
N LYS A 8 -36.21 31.25 -16.27
CA LYS A 8 -35.84 32.25 -17.29
C LYS A 8 -36.28 31.82 -18.69
N LEU A 9 -36.24 30.53 -19.00
CA LEU A 9 -36.71 29.96 -20.28
C LEU A 9 -38.23 30.15 -20.48
N LYS A 10 -39.00 30.09 -19.39
CA LYS A 10 -40.47 30.28 -19.42
C LYS A 10 -40.91 31.71 -19.77
N ARG A 11 -40.04 32.70 -19.63
CA ARG A 11 -40.33 34.11 -19.95
C ARG A 11 -40.06 34.45 -21.42
N MET A 12 -39.43 33.56 -22.17
CA MET A 12 -39.11 33.75 -23.59
C MET A 12 -40.31 33.43 -24.49
N PRO A 13 -40.41 34.07 -25.67
CA PRO A 13 -41.35 33.69 -26.72
C PRO A 13 -41.19 32.20 -27.13
N PRO A 14 -42.28 31.54 -27.57
CA PRO A 14 -42.28 30.09 -27.82
C PRO A 14 -41.16 29.62 -28.77
N GLU A 15 -40.93 30.33 -29.88
CA GLU A 15 -39.91 29.97 -30.87
C GLU A 15 -38.48 30.02 -30.30
N MET A 16 -38.18 31.04 -29.48
CA MET A 16 -36.87 31.16 -28.83
C MET A 16 -36.70 30.15 -27.70
N ARG A 17 -37.79 29.79 -27.01
CA ARG A 17 -37.78 28.75 -25.99
C ARG A 17 -37.45 27.38 -26.59
N ILE A 18 -38.03 27.04 -27.74
CA ILE A 18 -37.74 25.79 -28.45
C ILE A 18 -36.25 25.72 -28.81
N LYS A 19 -35.71 26.76 -29.44
CA LYS A 19 -34.28 26.81 -29.80
C LYS A 19 -33.36 26.70 -28.59
N ALA A 20 -33.71 27.37 -27.49
CA ALA A 20 -32.91 27.33 -26.26
C ALA A 20 -32.97 25.95 -25.58
N LEU A 21 -34.13 25.29 -25.59
CA LEU A 21 -34.28 23.91 -25.09
C LEU A 21 -33.53 22.90 -25.96
N GLN A 22 -33.59 23.02 -27.29
CA GLN A 22 -32.84 22.18 -28.22
C GLN A 22 -31.33 22.30 -28.01
N LYS A 23 -30.82 23.53 -27.85
CA LYS A 23 -29.40 23.76 -27.56
C LYS A 23 -28.99 23.15 -26.22
N LEU A 24 -29.85 23.29 -25.21
CA LEU A 24 -29.60 22.69 -23.90
C LEU A 24 -29.60 21.16 -23.97
N GLU A 25 -30.52 20.57 -24.73
CA GLU A 25 -30.59 19.13 -24.97
C GLU A 25 -29.32 18.61 -25.67
N GLU A 26 -28.82 19.32 -26.68
CA GLU A 26 -27.54 18.98 -27.32
C GLU A 26 -26.35 19.06 -26.36
N GLU A 27 -26.27 20.11 -25.55
CA GLU A 27 -25.20 20.29 -24.56
C GLU A 27 -25.24 19.19 -23.49
N LEU A 28 -26.43 18.85 -23.00
CA LEU A 28 -26.63 17.75 -22.04
C LEU A 28 -26.28 16.40 -22.66
N ASN A 29 -26.67 16.14 -23.91
CA ASN A 29 -26.33 14.89 -24.60
C ASN A 29 -24.82 14.74 -24.82
N LYS A 30 -24.13 15.82 -25.19
CA LYS A 30 -22.65 15.84 -25.28
C LYS A 30 -22.02 15.51 -23.93
N LEU A 31 -22.53 16.12 -22.85
CA LEU A 31 -22.01 15.91 -21.51
C LEU A 31 -22.26 14.47 -21.01
N ILE A 32 -23.45 13.93 -21.25
CA ILE A 32 -23.77 12.52 -20.94
C ILE A 32 -22.82 11.58 -21.68
N THR A 33 -22.61 11.81 -22.98
CA THR A 33 -21.73 10.97 -23.80
C THR A 33 -20.27 11.02 -23.30
N ALA A 34 -19.79 12.22 -22.95
CA ALA A 34 -18.46 12.40 -22.37
C ALA A 34 -18.32 11.64 -21.04
N ARG A 35 -19.30 11.76 -20.14
CA ARG A 35 -19.31 11.04 -18.86
C ARG A 35 -19.41 9.53 -19.03
N GLN A 36 -20.18 9.04 -20.00
CA GLN A 36 -20.23 7.62 -20.33
C GLN A 36 -18.87 7.09 -20.81
N LYS A 37 -18.11 7.89 -21.56
CA LYS A 37 -16.75 7.54 -21.98
C LYS A 37 -15.82 7.45 -20.77
N GLU A 38 -15.84 8.44 -19.88
CA GLU A 38 -15.06 8.45 -18.64
C GLU A 38 -15.39 7.24 -17.75
N ILE A 39 -16.68 6.88 -17.63
CA ILE A 39 -17.11 5.70 -16.88
C ILE A 39 -16.52 4.42 -17.50
N LYS A 40 -16.59 4.25 -18.82
CA LYS A 40 -15.99 3.09 -19.49
C LYS A 40 -14.48 3.00 -19.30
N GLU A 41 -13.78 4.12 -19.39
CA GLU A 41 -12.34 4.18 -19.13
C GLU A 41 -12.02 3.80 -17.67
N ALA A 42 -12.81 4.29 -16.71
CA ALA A 42 -12.66 3.91 -15.30
C ALA A 42 -12.97 2.42 -15.05
N GLU A 43 -13.99 1.86 -15.70
CA GLU A 43 -14.31 0.43 -15.63
C GLU A 43 -13.18 -0.45 -16.18
N GLN A 44 -12.53 -0.02 -17.27
CA GLN A 44 -11.36 -0.71 -17.83
C GLN A 44 -10.17 -0.69 -16.86
N LEU A 45 -9.88 0.46 -16.25
CA LEU A 45 -8.83 0.59 -15.23
C LEU A 45 -9.14 -0.27 -14.00
N LEU A 46 -10.39 -0.32 -13.57
CA LEU A 46 -10.81 -1.17 -12.45
C LEU A 46 -10.61 -2.65 -12.78
N ALA A 47 -10.93 -3.08 -14.01
CA ALA A 47 -10.71 -4.44 -14.45
C ALA A 47 -9.21 -4.81 -14.49
N GLN A 48 -8.36 -3.88 -14.96
CA GLN A 48 -6.91 -4.06 -14.94
C GLN A 48 -6.37 -4.16 -13.50
N ALA A 49 -6.79 -3.26 -12.61
CA ALA A 49 -6.36 -3.27 -11.22
C ALA A 49 -6.77 -4.59 -10.50
N LYS A 50 -7.97 -5.11 -10.79
CA LYS A 50 -8.40 -6.42 -10.27
C LYS A 50 -7.54 -7.56 -10.79
N HIS A 51 -7.20 -7.55 -12.07
CA HIS A 51 -6.34 -8.56 -12.65
C HIS A 51 -4.92 -8.53 -12.05
N GLU A 52 -4.36 -7.35 -11.84
CA GLU A 52 -3.07 -7.20 -11.15
C GLU A 52 -3.15 -7.67 -9.70
N GLN A 53 -4.24 -7.36 -8.99
CA GLN A 53 -4.48 -7.87 -7.64
C GLN A 53 -4.51 -9.41 -7.62
N GLU A 54 -5.24 -10.04 -8.53
CA GLU A 54 -5.30 -11.51 -8.65
C GLU A 54 -3.93 -12.11 -8.94
N LEU A 55 -3.14 -11.51 -9.84
CA LEU A 55 -1.78 -11.97 -10.13
C LEU A 55 -0.86 -11.88 -8.90
N ILE A 56 -0.97 -10.82 -8.11
CA ILE A 56 -0.21 -10.67 -6.86
C ILE A 56 -0.62 -11.77 -5.88
N GLU A 57 -1.93 -12.01 -5.71
CA GLU A 57 -2.44 -13.08 -4.84
C GLU A 57 -1.96 -14.48 -5.28
N GLU A 58 -1.88 -14.75 -6.59
CA GLU A 58 -1.34 -15.99 -7.15
C GLU A 58 0.18 -16.15 -6.99
N ILE A 59 0.94 -15.04 -7.01
CA ILE A 59 2.41 -15.07 -6.78
C ILE A 59 2.72 -15.24 -5.29
N ASP A 60 1.97 -14.59 -4.40
CA ASP A 60 2.18 -14.63 -2.93
C ASP A 60 1.66 -15.94 -2.30
N THR A 61 0.84 -16.70 -3.02
CA THR A 61 0.54 -18.10 -2.68
C THR A 61 1.24 -19.02 -3.66
N PRO A 62 2.52 -19.37 -3.46
CA PRO A 62 3.04 -20.55 -4.11
C PRO A 62 2.08 -21.67 -3.69
N LYS A 63 1.38 -22.27 -4.66
CA LYS A 63 0.70 -23.54 -4.45
C LYS A 63 1.78 -24.46 -3.92
N ALA A 64 1.86 -24.55 -2.59
CA ALA A 64 2.73 -25.46 -1.91
C ALA A 64 2.31 -26.81 -2.46
N LYS A 65 3.13 -27.37 -3.35
CA LYS A 65 3.21 -28.82 -3.44
C LYS A 65 3.38 -29.21 -1.97
N GLU A 66 2.39 -29.87 -1.39
CA GLU A 66 2.50 -30.48 -0.07
C GLU A 66 3.71 -31.40 -0.12
N VAL A 67 4.88 -30.87 0.19
CA VAL A 67 6.02 -31.66 0.56
C VAL A 67 5.65 -32.11 1.97
N GLU A 68 5.43 -33.42 2.13
CA GLU A 68 5.16 -34.06 3.42
C GLU A 68 6.21 -33.63 4.46
N VAL A 69 5.92 -32.56 5.22
CA VAL A 69 6.82 -31.98 6.22
C VAL A 69 7.09 -32.97 7.37
N GLN A 70 6.27 -34.03 7.48
CA GLN A 70 6.40 -35.07 8.49
C GLN A 70 7.71 -35.87 8.39
N LYS A 71 8.42 -35.87 7.25
CA LYS A 71 9.73 -36.54 7.12
C LYS A 71 10.94 -35.68 7.52
N LEU A 72 10.77 -34.37 7.74
CA LEU A 72 11.87 -33.46 8.07
C LEU A 72 12.12 -33.32 9.58
N PHE A 73 11.18 -33.74 10.43
CA PHE A 73 11.28 -33.60 11.88
C PHE A 73 11.68 -34.88 12.63
N GLU A 74 11.94 -35.99 11.94
CA GLU A 74 12.35 -37.25 12.60
C GLU A 74 13.83 -37.32 13.00
N ARG A 75 14.66 -36.34 12.65
CA ARG A 75 16.03 -36.29 13.17
C ARG A 75 16.13 -35.32 14.34
N LYS A 76 15.92 -35.87 15.54
CA LYS A 76 16.66 -35.47 16.74
C LYS A 76 18.15 -35.47 16.36
N ASP A 77 18.80 -34.32 16.41
CA ASP A 77 20.17 -34.14 16.87
C ASP A 77 20.47 -32.64 16.93
N GLU A 78 21.26 -32.27 17.95
CA GLU A 78 21.55 -30.93 18.47
C GLU A 78 21.91 -29.87 17.40
N PRO A 79 21.68 -28.56 17.68
CA PRO A 79 21.96 -27.51 16.71
C PRO A 79 23.48 -27.34 16.55
N SER A 80 24.05 -27.95 15.51
CA SER A 80 25.42 -27.68 15.08
C SER A 80 25.56 -26.21 14.65
N ILE A 81 26.70 -25.62 14.97
CA ILE A 81 27.04 -24.21 14.70
C ILE A 81 26.93 -23.88 13.19
N GLU A 82 27.09 -24.87 12.32
CA GLU A 82 26.94 -24.75 10.86
C GLU A 82 25.49 -24.41 10.43
N LYS A 83 24.47 -24.92 11.13
CA LYS A 83 23.06 -24.57 10.83
C LYS A 83 22.72 -23.12 11.16
N LYS A 84 23.42 -22.48 12.11
CA LYS A 84 23.22 -21.05 12.41
C LYS A 84 23.75 -20.18 11.29
N ALA A 85 24.92 -20.49 10.75
CA ALA A 85 25.48 -19.78 9.60
C ALA A 85 24.65 -19.98 8.32
N GLU A 86 24.06 -21.16 8.15
CA GLU A 86 23.17 -21.47 7.01
C GLU A 86 21.81 -20.74 7.13
N LEU A 87 21.26 -20.61 8.34
CA LEU A 87 20.08 -19.79 8.62
C LEU A 87 20.34 -18.28 8.47
N GLU A 88 21.51 -17.78 8.87
CA GLU A 88 21.93 -16.40 8.61
C GLU A 88 22.07 -16.13 7.11
N ARG A 89 22.66 -17.06 6.35
CA ARG A 89 22.72 -16.98 4.88
C ARG A 89 21.34 -16.94 4.22
N LEU A 90 20.41 -17.79 4.66
CA LEU A 90 19.04 -17.79 4.13
C LEU A 90 18.26 -16.50 4.51
N ALA A 91 18.58 -15.88 5.64
CA ALA A 91 18.01 -14.58 6.03
C ALA A 91 18.59 -13.39 5.24
N GLU A 92 19.86 -13.50 4.80
CA GLU A 92 20.51 -12.57 3.86
C GLU A 92 20.00 -12.74 2.42
N GLU A 93 19.65 -13.96 2.01
CA GLU A 93 19.08 -14.27 0.69
C GLU A 93 17.57 -13.98 0.57
N ALA A 94 16.91 -13.60 1.66
CA ALA A 94 15.52 -13.15 1.61
C ALA A 94 15.42 -11.97 0.62
N PRO A 95 14.52 -12.03 -0.37
CA PRO A 95 14.41 -10.99 -1.40
C PRO A 95 14.20 -9.65 -0.71
N SER A 96 15.16 -8.75 -0.82
CA SER A 96 14.95 -7.35 -0.48
C SER A 96 14.58 -6.63 -1.77
N ALA A 97 13.56 -5.78 -1.74
CA ALA A 97 13.30 -4.92 -2.89
C ALA A 97 14.57 -4.12 -3.21
N PRO A 98 14.91 -3.88 -4.49
CA PRO A 98 16.01 -3.01 -4.88
C PRO A 98 15.97 -1.68 -4.11
N LEU A 99 17.13 -1.17 -3.68
CA LEU A 99 17.24 0.06 -2.87
C LEU A 99 16.51 1.28 -3.47
N ALA A 100 16.41 1.35 -4.80
CA ALA A 100 15.66 2.40 -5.50
C ALA A 100 14.15 2.31 -5.26
N GLU A 101 13.58 1.10 -5.34
CA GLU A 101 12.16 0.85 -5.08
C GLU A 101 11.81 1.09 -3.61
N GLN A 102 12.76 0.86 -2.69
CA GLN A 102 12.59 1.18 -1.27
C GLN A 102 12.51 2.68 -1.01
N ALA A 103 13.28 3.49 -1.74
CA ALA A 103 13.25 4.96 -1.61
C ALA A 103 11.94 5.55 -2.13
N ASP A 104 11.47 5.08 -3.29
CA ASP A 104 10.19 5.50 -3.87
C ASP A 104 9.02 5.09 -2.95
N TYR A 105 9.09 3.88 -2.38
CA TYR A 105 8.08 3.41 -1.44
C TYR A 105 8.10 4.19 -0.12
N ALA A 106 9.27 4.53 0.41
CA ALA A 106 9.38 5.40 1.59
C ALA A 106 8.78 6.79 1.33
N GLN A 107 8.99 7.34 0.13
CA GLN A 107 8.40 8.63 -0.26
C GLN A 107 6.88 8.55 -0.39
N PHE A 108 6.36 7.47 -0.97
CA PHE A 108 4.92 7.19 -1.00
C PHE A 108 4.31 7.12 0.41
N LEU A 109 4.91 6.33 1.31
CA LEU A 109 4.47 6.24 2.70
C LEU A 109 4.53 7.61 3.40
N ALA A 110 5.54 8.41 3.10
CA ALA A 110 5.68 9.76 3.65
C ALA A 110 4.58 10.72 3.14
N GLN A 111 4.03 10.50 1.95
CA GLN A 111 2.96 11.35 1.40
C GLN A 111 1.57 10.88 1.82
N GLU A 112 1.30 9.58 1.72
CA GLU A 112 -0.04 9.01 1.83
C GLU A 112 -0.44 8.60 3.25
N MET A 113 0.52 8.36 4.15
CA MET A 113 0.23 7.91 5.52
C MET A 113 0.61 8.95 6.57
N SER A 114 -0.21 9.11 7.60
CA SER A 114 0.17 9.86 8.80
C SER A 114 1.19 9.06 9.64
N PRO A 115 2.05 9.74 10.43
CA PRO A 115 2.97 9.04 11.34
C PRO A 115 2.28 8.03 12.26
N VAL A 116 1.06 8.35 12.72
CA VAL A 116 0.27 7.45 13.58
C VAL A 116 -0.13 6.18 12.85
N GLN A 117 -0.56 6.29 11.59
CA GLN A 117 -0.90 5.13 10.76
C GLN A 117 0.32 4.25 10.48
N ILE A 118 1.49 4.85 10.24
CA ILE A 118 2.74 4.10 10.05
C ILE A 118 3.07 3.30 11.31
N HIS A 119 3.03 3.93 12.49
CA HIS A 119 3.27 3.23 13.76
C HIS A 119 2.25 2.14 14.06
N HIS A 120 0.97 2.37 13.76
CA HIS A 120 -0.08 1.36 13.92
C HIS A 120 0.19 0.15 13.03
N LYS A 121 0.56 0.38 11.77
CA LYS A 121 0.86 -0.70 10.83
C LYS A 121 2.11 -1.48 11.24
N LEU A 122 3.15 -0.80 11.73
CA LEU A 122 4.32 -1.47 12.32
C LEU A 122 3.94 -2.36 13.50
N TYR A 123 3.04 -1.89 14.36
CA TYR A 123 2.54 -2.68 15.48
C TYR A 123 1.77 -3.92 15.02
N GLU A 124 0.87 -3.79 14.03
CA GLU A 124 0.14 -4.92 13.44
C GLU A 124 1.08 -5.98 12.87
N ILE A 125 2.07 -5.55 12.07
CA ILE A 125 3.06 -6.44 11.47
C ILE A 125 3.80 -7.23 12.54
N ARG A 126 4.22 -6.56 13.63
CA ARG A 126 4.95 -7.22 14.71
C ARG A 126 4.09 -8.16 15.53
N GLN A 127 2.82 -7.82 15.73
CA GLN A 127 1.85 -8.73 16.34
C GLN A 127 1.70 -9.99 15.48
N ASP A 128 1.53 -9.84 14.18
CA ASP A 128 1.43 -10.95 13.23
C ASP A 128 2.70 -11.80 13.20
N GLN A 129 3.88 -11.18 13.14
CA GLN A 129 5.18 -11.88 13.22
C GLN A 129 5.37 -12.60 14.56
N SER A 130 4.94 -12.00 15.67
CA SER A 130 5.02 -12.62 17.00
C SER A 130 4.08 -13.82 17.14
N GLN A 131 2.96 -13.83 16.41
CA GLN A 131 1.98 -14.92 16.45
C GLN A 131 2.34 -16.04 15.48
N THR A 132 2.79 -15.70 14.27
CA THR A 132 3.07 -16.64 13.19
C THR A 132 4.52 -17.14 13.20
N GLY A 133 5.45 -16.36 13.76
CA GLY A 133 6.89 -16.63 13.70
C GLY A 133 7.50 -16.45 12.30
N VAL A 134 6.72 -15.99 11.32
CA VAL A 134 7.14 -15.86 9.92
C VAL A 134 7.06 -14.41 9.50
N GLU A 135 8.16 -13.89 8.95
CA GLU A 135 8.17 -12.58 8.31
C GLU A 135 7.83 -12.72 6.83
N LYS A 136 6.76 -12.04 6.39
CA LYS A 136 6.40 -11.98 4.97
C LYS A 136 7.16 -10.87 4.27
N TRP A 137 7.38 -11.04 2.96
CA TRP A 137 8.16 -10.10 2.16
C TRP A 137 7.64 -8.66 2.20
N TYR A 138 6.32 -8.47 2.02
CA TYR A 138 5.71 -7.14 2.07
C TYR A 138 5.83 -6.48 3.45
N GLN A 139 5.85 -7.29 4.52
CA GLN A 139 6.03 -6.80 5.89
C GLN A 139 7.44 -6.26 6.08
N ARG A 140 8.44 -7.02 5.61
CA ARG A 140 9.85 -6.60 5.64
C ARG A 140 10.07 -5.31 4.84
N ASN A 141 9.51 -5.22 3.64
CA ASN A 141 9.59 -4.00 2.83
C ASN A 141 8.93 -2.80 3.50
N PHE A 142 7.75 -2.99 4.12
CA PHE A 142 7.08 -1.94 4.86
C PHE A 142 7.93 -1.48 6.06
N VAL A 143 8.48 -2.40 6.84
CA VAL A 143 9.33 -2.08 8.00
C VAL A 143 10.56 -1.27 7.56
N ASN A 144 11.24 -1.70 6.50
CA ASN A 144 12.42 -1.01 5.99
C ASN A 144 12.10 0.41 5.48
N ALA A 145 10.99 0.58 4.76
CA ALA A 145 10.60 1.88 4.21
C ALA A 145 10.00 2.82 5.28
N ALA A 146 9.37 2.28 6.32
CA ALA A 146 8.70 3.07 7.36
C ALA A 146 9.67 3.96 8.16
N GLU A 147 10.89 3.49 8.43
CA GLU A 147 11.88 4.30 9.14
C GLU A 147 12.29 5.53 8.33
N HIS A 148 12.58 5.35 7.04
CA HIS A 148 12.88 6.43 6.11
C HIS A 148 11.70 7.40 5.94
N ALA A 149 10.47 6.88 5.82
CA ALA A 149 9.28 7.70 5.70
C ALA A 149 9.04 8.59 6.93
N LEU A 150 9.27 8.06 8.14
CA LEU A 150 9.17 8.81 9.39
C LEU A 150 10.30 9.85 9.54
N GLU A 151 11.48 9.56 9.00
CA GLU A 151 12.61 10.50 8.98
C GLU A 151 12.33 11.68 8.03
N LEU A 152 11.86 11.41 6.81
CA LEU A 152 11.43 12.45 5.87
C LEU A 152 10.37 13.37 6.49
N LYS A 153 9.35 12.80 7.17
CA LYS A 153 8.34 13.61 7.87
C LYS A 153 8.89 14.43 9.04
N LYS A 154 9.94 13.94 9.71
CA LYS A 154 10.63 14.68 10.77
C LYS A 154 11.37 15.89 10.19
N GLU A 155 12.06 15.71 9.07
CA GLU A 155 12.77 16.79 8.36
C GLU A 155 11.81 17.88 7.87
N HIS A 156 10.61 17.50 7.45
CA HIS A 156 9.54 18.43 7.05
C HIS A 156 8.82 19.10 8.23
N GLY A 157 9.11 18.74 9.48
CA GLY A 157 8.50 19.34 10.67
C GLY A 157 7.11 18.79 11.03
N ASP A 158 6.60 17.81 10.29
CA ASP A 158 5.29 17.18 10.51
C ASP A 158 5.29 16.13 11.63
N TYR A 159 6.47 15.82 12.16
CA TYR A 159 6.65 14.80 13.18
C TYR A 159 7.78 15.15 14.14
N THR A 160 7.46 15.15 15.44
CA THR A 160 8.46 15.14 16.52
C THR A 160 8.41 13.79 17.23
N THR A 161 9.57 13.15 17.36
CA THR A 161 9.69 11.85 18.02
C THR A 161 9.41 11.99 19.52
N GLY A 162 8.21 11.61 19.95
CA GLY A 162 7.89 11.45 21.37
C GLY A 162 8.48 10.17 21.96
N SER A 163 8.55 10.07 23.29
CA SER A 163 9.03 8.90 24.04
C SER A 163 8.34 7.58 23.67
N LYS A 164 7.13 7.63 23.10
CA LYS A 164 6.38 6.46 22.65
C LYS A 164 7.01 5.72 21.45
N ARG A 165 7.93 6.34 20.70
CA ARG A 165 8.67 5.67 19.61
C ARG A 165 9.55 4.52 20.12
N GLU A 166 10.05 4.59 21.35
CA GLU A 166 10.88 3.50 21.89
C GLU A 166 10.07 2.25 22.21
N ALA A 167 8.81 2.42 22.61
CA ALA A 167 7.89 1.32 22.87
C ALA A 167 7.58 0.50 21.61
N THR A 168 7.66 1.14 20.44
CA THR A 168 7.42 0.51 19.13
C THR A 168 8.70 0.04 18.46
N LEU A 169 9.84 -0.08 19.16
CA LEU A 169 11.08 -0.69 18.63
C LEU A 169 11.26 -2.10 19.20
N THR A 170 11.73 -3.04 18.38
CA THR A 170 12.09 -4.39 18.81
C THR A 170 13.36 -4.34 19.66
N ALA A 171 13.62 -5.40 20.44
CA ALA A 171 14.84 -5.49 21.25
C ALA A 171 16.11 -5.34 20.38
N ALA A 172 16.12 -5.91 19.18
CA ALA A 172 17.23 -5.82 18.24
C ALA A 172 17.42 -4.39 17.69
N GLU A 173 16.34 -3.73 17.28
CA GLU A 173 16.39 -2.34 16.77
C GLU A 173 16.83 -1.35 17.84
N ARG A 174 16.39 -1.54 19.09
CA ARG A 174 16.87 -0.74 20.24
C ARG A 174 18.38 -0.88 20.42
N LEU A 175 18.89 -2.10 20.25
CA LEU A 175 20.32 -2.42 20.40
C LEU A 175 21.14 -1.80 19.26
N VAL A 176 20.68 -1.89 18.01
CA VAL A 176 21.33 -1.24 16.86
C VAL A 176 21.34 0.28 17.01
N LYS A 177 20.23 0.87 17.48
CA LYS A 177 20.15 2.31 17.74
C LYS A 177 21.10 2.76 18.84
N TYR A 178 21.25 1.97 19.90
CA TYR A 178 22.21 2.23 20.98
C TYR A 178 23.67 2.11 20.53
N LEU A 179 23.96 1.25 19.56
CA LEU A 179 25.31 1.09 19.00
C LEU A 179 25.69 2.16 17.95
N LYS A 180 24.69 2.80 17.32
CA LYS A 180 24.89 3.86 16.30
C LYS A 180 24.82 5.29 16.87
N GLY A 181 24.37 5.46 18.12
CA GLY A 181 24.32 6.73 18.83
C GLY A 181 25.51 6.89 19.77
#